data_AF-A0A940M4J1-F1
#
_entry.id   AF-A0A940M4J1-F1
#
_cell.length_a   1.000
_cell.length_b   1.000
_cell.length_c   1.000
_cell.angle_alpha   90.00
_cell.angle_beta   90.00
_cell.angle_gamma   90.00
#
_symmetry.space_group_name_H-M   'P 1'
#
loop_
_entity.id
_entity.type
_entity.pdbx_description
1 polymer ?
#
loop_
_entity_poly.entity_id
_entity_poly.type
_entity_poly.pdbx_seq_one_letter_code
_entity_poly.pdbx_strand_id
1 'polypeptide(L)' 'MTELLASTFAHLEKLVSFDTRNPPRAIAAEGGIFEYLRSQLPGFRVEVVDHGAGAVASCACTCAAKPRQV' A
#
# COMPACT_ATOMS: atom_id res chain seq x y z
N MET A 1 -11.49 6.38 -22.80
CA MET A 1 -10.71 5.81 -21.68
C MET A 1 -11.71 5.37 -20.61
N THR A 2 -11.66 4.14 -20.10
CA THR A 2 -12.57 3.75 -19.01
C THR A 2 -12.12 4.39 -17.69
N GLU A 3 -13.05 4.63 -16.77
CA GLU A 3 -12.73 5.21 -15.46
C GLU A 3 -11.77 4.33 -14.66
N LEU A 4 -11.97 3.00 -14.71
CA LEU A 4 -11.09 2.03 -14.06
C LEU A 4 -9.64 2.11 -14.59
N LEU A 5 -9.47 2.27 -15.91
CA LEU A 5 -8.15 2.39 -16.51
C LEU A 5 -7.50 3.73 -16.16
N ALA A 6 -8.27 4.82 -16.17
CA ALA A 6 -7.78 6.14 -15.76
C ALA A 6 -7.31 6.15 -14.30
N SER A 7 -8.10 5.55 -13.39
CA SER A 7 -7.73 5.40 -11.98
C SER A 7 -6.47 4.55 -11.81
N THR A 8 -6.38 3.44 -12.56
CA THR A 8 -5.19 2.58 -12.56
C THR A 8 -3.94 3.35 -12.96
N PHE A 9 -4.01 4.21 -13.99
CA PHE A 9 -2.87 5.04 -14.39
C PHE A 9 -2.50 6.09 -13.34
N ALA A 10 -3.47 6.72 -12.68
CA ALA A 10 -3.20 7.66 -11.60
C ALA A 10 -2.46 6.99 -10.42
N HIS A 11 -2.84 5.77 -10.06
CA HIS A 11 -2.12 4.99 -9.05
C HIS A 11 -0.74 4.58 -9.54
N LEU A 12 -0.63 4.08 -10.77
CA LEU A 12 0.64 3.63 -11.35
C LEU A 12 1.67 4.77 -11.42
N GLU A 13 1.24 5.98 -11.79
CA GLU A 13 2.10 7.17 -11.81
C GLU A 13 2.71 7.46 -10.43
N LYS A 14 1.89 7.39 -9.37
CA LYS A 14 2.38 7.54 -8.00
C LYS A 14 3.29 6.40 -7.58
N LEU A 15 2.93 5.15 -7.88
CA LEU A 15 3.72 3.98 -7.52
C LEU A 15 5.11 3.99 -8.17
N VAL A 16 5.21 4.38 -9.44
CA VAL A 16 6.49 4.47 -10.17
C VAL A 16 7.36 5.63 -9.68
N SER A 17 6.78 6.66 -9.05
CA SER A 17 7.54 7.77 -8.47
C SER A 17 8.32 7.40 -7.21
N PHE A 18 8.02 6.26 -6.56
CA PHE A 18 8.77 5.76 -5.40
C PHE A 18 9.99 4.96 -5.85
N ASP A 19 11.17 5.26 -5.30
CA ASP A 19 12.38 4.47 -5.54
C ASP A 19 12.35 3.16 -4.74
N THR A 20 11.89 2.09 -5.38
CA THR A 20 11.88 0.73 -4.81
C THR A 20 12.90 -0.19 -5.48
N ARG A 21 13.98 0.35 -6.05
CA ARG A 21 15.02 -0.45 -6.71
C ARG A 21 15.68 -1.42 -5.73
N ASN A 22 15.95 -2.61 -6.23
CA ASN A 22 16.57 -3.69 -5.48
C ASN A 22 17.57 -4.40 -6.40
N PRO A 23 18.90 -4.12 -6.33
CA PRO A 23 19.63 -3.32 -5.32
C PRO A 23 19.45 -1.78 -5.43
N PRO A 24 19.73 -0.97 -4.39
CA PRO A 24 20.25 -1.35 -3.06
C PRO A 24 19.17 -1.82 -2.07
N ARG A 25 17.89 -1.82 -2.46
CA ARG A 25 16.76 -2.13 -1.59
C ARG A 25 16.65 -1.16 -0.42
N ALA A 26 16.78 0.14 -0.69
CA ALA A 26 16.62 1.21 0.30
C ALA A 26 15.14 1.53 0.54
N ILE A 27 14.37 0.54 0.99
CA ILE A 27 12.92 0.63 1.17
C ILE A 27 12.63 0.76 2.68
N ALA A 28 12.00 1.87 3.09
CA ALA A 28 11.58 2.08 4.48
C ALA A 28 10.14 1.60 4.70
N ALA A 29 9.83 1.10 5.90
CA ALA A 29 8.47 0.74 6.30
C ALA A 29 7.58 1.94 6.60
N GLU A 30 8.18 3.05 7.02
CA GLU A 30 7.50 4.32 7.27
C GLU A 30 7.57 5.24 6.06
N GLY A 31 6.44 5.89 5.74
CA GLY A 31 6.34 6.80 4.60
C GLY A 31 6.39 6.08 3.24
N GLY A 32 6.76 6.84 2.21
CA GLY A 32 6.96 6.32 0.86
C GLY A 32 5.79 5.52 0.31
N ILE A 33 6.12 4.39 -0.32
CA ILE A 33 5.14 3.53 -1.00
C ILE A 33 4.14 2.87 -0.04
N PHE A 34 4.56 2.49 1.17
CA PHE A 34 3.68 1.79 2.12
C PHE A 34 2.64 2.72 2.74
N GLU A 35 3.02 3.98 3.03
CA GLU A 35 2.05 4.97 3.50
C GLU A 35 1.04 5.34 2.40
N TYR A 36 1.51 5.42 1.13
CA TYR A 36 0.60 5.60 0.01
C TYR A 36 -0.42 4.45 -0.09
N LEU A 37 0.03 3.20 -0.07
CA LEU A 37 -0.85 2.02 -0.12
C LEU A 37 -1.86 2.03 1.04
N ARG A 38 -1.42 2.37 2.25
CA ARG A 38 -2.29 2.49 3.43
C ARG A 38 -3.40 3.52 3.21
N SER A 39 -3.09 4.66 2.58
CA SER A 39 -4.07 5.71 2.29
C SER A 39 -5.09 5.33 1.18
N GLN A 40 -4.72 4.41 0.28
CA GLN A 40 -5.52 4.03 -0.88
C GLN A 40 -6.36 2.74 -0.68
N LEU A 41 -6.33 2.15 0.52
CA LEU A 41 -7.08 0.93 0.85
C LEU A 41 -8.19 1.18 1.89
N PRO A 42 -9.19 2.02 1.59
CA PRO A 42 -10.31 2.23 2.51
C PRO A 42 -11.06 0.92 2.75
N GLY A 43 -11.44 0.67 4.01
CA GLY A 43 -12.15 -0.55 4.42
C GLY A 43 -11.27 -1.76 4.72
N PHE A 44 -9.94 -1.63 4.55
CA PHE A 44 -8.99 -2.67 4.96
C PHE A 44 -8.31 -2.31 6.28
N ARG A 45 -8.03 -3.34 7.08
CA ARG A 45 -7.00 -3.28 8.13
C ARG A 45 -5.67 -3.56 7.47
N VAL A 46 -4.78 -2.57 7.47
CA VAL A 46 -3.43 -2.67 6.90
C VAL A 46 -2.41 -2.81 8.03
N GLU A 47 -1.58 -3.83 7.94
CA GLU A 47 -0.42 -4.06 8.81
C GLU A 47 0.85 -4.03 7.98
N VAL A 48 1.86 -3.30 8.45
CA VAL A 48 3.18 -3.20 7.80
C VAL A 48 4.21 -3.77 8.76
N VAL A 49 5.03 -4.69 8.27
CA VAL A 49 6.07 -5.37 9.04
C VAL A 49 7.42 -5.09 8.38
N ASP A 50 8.34 -4.49 9.14
CA ASP A 50 9.73 -4.31 8.74
C ASP A 50 10.56 -5.52 9.18
N HIS A 51 11.10 -6.26 8.22
CA HIS A 51 12.01 -7.38 8.46
C HIS A 51 13.49 -6.96 8.42
N GLY A 52 13.77 -5.67 8.24
CA GLY A 52 15.11 -5.08 8.17
C GLY A 52 15.75 -5.18 6.78
N ALA A 53 16.83 -4.41 6.58
CA ALA A 53 17.59 -4.37 5.32
C ALA A 53 16.73 -4.13 4.07
N GLY A 54 15.65 -3.35 4.21
CA GLY A 54 14.70 -3.03 3.14
C GLY A 54 13.72 -4.14 2.78
N ALA A 55 13.67 -5.23 3.55
CA ALA A 55 12.62 -6.24 3.43
C ALA A 55 11.41 -5.79 4.24
N VAL A 56 10.41 -5.22 3.57
CA VAL A 56 9.18 -4.75 4.20
C VAL A 56 7.99 -5.45 3.56
N ALA A 57 7.06 -5.94 4.38
CA ALA A 57 5.82 -6.54 3.94
C ALA A 57 4.63 -5.70 4.40
N SER A 58 3.57 -5.65 3.59
CA SER A 58 2.28 -5.09 3.97
C SER A 58 1.18 -6.10 3.72
N CYS A 59 0.34 -6.34 4.72
CA CYS A 59 -0.82 -7.21 4.64
C CYS A 59 -2.09 -6.37 4.81
N ALA A 60 -3.05 -6.52 3.90
CA ALA A 60 -4.32 -5.82 3.96
C ALA A 60 -5.46 -6.85 3.98
N CYS A 61 -6.21 -6.86 5.07
CA CYS A 61 -7.36 -7.75 5.24
C CYS A 61 -8.64 -6.92 5.31
N THR A 62 -9.72 -7.40 4.68
CA THR A 62 -11.02 -6.76 4.85
C THR A 62 -11.43 -6.88 6.31
N CYS A 63 -11.90 -5.79 6.90
CA CYS A 63 -12.55 -5.86 8.19
C CYS A 63 -13.83 -6.70 8.00
N ALA A 64 -13.93 -7.88 8.63
CA ALA A 64 -15.21 -8.57 8.72
C ALA A 64 -16.25 -7.55 9.22
N ALA A 65 -17.41 -7.47 8.54
CA ALA A 65 -18.47 -6.52 8.87
C ALA A 65 -18.65 -6.49 10.40
N LYS A 66 -18.43 -5.32 11.00
CA LYS A 66 -18.68 -5.10 12.43
C LYS A 66 -20.11 -5.61 12.70
N PRO A 67 -20.35 -6.55 13.65
CA PRO A 67 -21.71 -6.97 13.93
C PRO A 67 -22.52 -5.70 14.24
N ARG A 68 -23.64 -5.54 13.53
CA ARG A 68 -24.59 -4.45 13.73
C ARG A 68 -24.93 -4.44 15.22
N GLN A 69 -24.48 -3.39 15.94
CA GLN A 69 -24.86 -3.24 17.33
C GLN A 69 -26.39 -3.10 17.36
N VAL A 70 -27.00 -4.05 18.08
CA VAL A 70 -28.45 -4.14 18.31
C VAL A 70 -28.85 -3.10 19.33
#